data_AF-S8C5Z4-F1
#
_entry.id   AF-S8C5Z4-F1
#
_cell.length_a   1.000
_cell.length_b   1.000
_cell.length_c   1.000
_cell.angle_alpha   90.00
_cell.angle_beta   90.00
_cell.angle_gamma   90.00
#
_symmetry.space_group_name_H-M   'P 1'
#
loop_
_entity.id
_entity.type
_entity.pdbx_description
1 polymer ?
#
loop_
_entity_poly.entity_id
_entity_poly.type
_entity_poly.pdbx_seq_one_letter_code
_entity_poly.pdbx_strand_id
1 'polypeptide(L)'
;CRLHHLMNKMMLNCNVVVLGEGLVGRAAFTGSYQWIDCEKFYGHCHPPEVKKEICQQYLFGIQTVAVIPVLPQGVVQFGSSLTIMENVEFVNEA
;
A
#
# COMPACT_ATOMS: atom_id res chain seq x y z
N CYS A 1 -12.52 15.97 18.55
CA CYS A 1 -13.67 16.79 18.08
C CYS A 1 -14.70 15.89 17.38
N ARG A 2 -15.97 16.29 17.25
CA ARG A 2 -17.01 15.49 16.56
C ARG A 2 -16.62 15.13 15.12
N LEU A 3 -15.87 16.00 14.45
CA LEU A 3 -15.33 15.76 13.11
C LEU A 3 -14.38 14.55 13.07
N HIS A 4 -13.40 14.49 13.97
CA HIS A 4 -12.47 13.36 14.06
C HIS A 4 -13.19 12.02 14.35
N HIS A 5 -14.24 12.05 15.18
CA HIS A 5 -15.04 10.85 15.45
C HIS A 5 -15.81 10.38 14.20
N LEU A 6 -16.40 11.32 13.45
CA LEU A 6 -17.09 11.00 12.20
C LEU A 6 -16.11 10.49 11.13
N MET A 7 -14.95 11.12 11.00
CA MET A 7 -13.89 10.68 10.10
C MET A 7 -13.45 9.25 10.43
N ASN A 8 -13.17 8.94 11.70
CA ASN A 8 -12.83 7.58 12.12
C ASN A 8 -13.95 6.56 11.81
N LYS A 9 -15.21 6.93 12.06
CA LYS A 9 -16.35 6.06 11.76
C LYS A 9 -16.50 5.80 10.26
N MET A 10 -16.26 6.80 9.42
CA MET A 10 -16.29 6.63 7.97
C MET A 10 -15.09 5.82 7.47
N MET A 11 -13.88 6.04 7.99
CA MET A 11 -12.69 5.25 7.64
C MET A 11 -12.82 3.77 8.03
N LEU A 12 -13.57 3.44 9.09
CA LEU A 12 -13.82 2.05 9.48
C LEU A 12 -14.87 1.37 8.60
N ASN A 13 -15.83 2.13 8.06
CA ASN A 13 -16.97 1.60 7.31
C ASN A 13 -16.81 1.71 5.78
N CYS A 14 -15.90 2.56 5.33
CA CYS A 14 -15.54 2.76 3.95
C CYS A 14 -14.02 2.62 3.86
N ASN A 15 -13.51 1.82 2.93
CA ASN A 15 -12.08 1.73 2.66
C ASN A 15 -11.60 3.06 2.02
N VAL A 16 -11.51 4.11 2.84
CA VAL A 16 -11.09 5.45 2.43
C VAL A 16 -9.57 5.47 2.48
N VAL A 17 -8.97 5.73 1.32
CA VAL A 17 -7.53 5.94 1.20
C VAL A 17 -7.27 7.45 1.16
N VAL A 18 -6.46 7.94 2.10
CA VAL A 18 -6.01 9.33 2.11
C VAL A 18 -4.87 9.48 1.12
N LEU A 19 -4.98 10.40 0.16
CA LEU A 19 -3.92 10.68 -0.82
C LEU A 19 -2.64 11.13 -0.10
N GLY A 20 -1.51 10.52 -0.48
CA GLY A 20 -0.20 10.76 0.15
C GLY A 20 0.05 9.95 1.43
N GLU A 21 -0.93 9.19 1.93
CA GLU A 21 -0.79 8.33 3.11
C GLU A 21 -0.93 6.84 2.76
N GLY A 22 -0.43 5.98 3.65
CA GLY A 22 -0.42 4.53 3.44
C GLY A 22 0.38 4.12 2.20
N LEU A 23 0.21 2.87 1.78
CA LEU A 23 0.80 2.35 0.54
C LEU A 23 0.10 2.90 -0.72
N VAL A 24 -1.20 2.66 -0.82
CA VAL A 24 -2.02 3.01 -1.99
C VAL A 24 -2.08 4.52 -2.19
N GLY A 25 -2.30 5.30 -1.13
CA GLY A 25 -2.47 6.74 -1.23
C GLY A 25 -1.18 7.44 -1.65
N ARG A 26 -0.01 6.92 -1.26
CA ARG A 26 1.28 7.41 -1.76
C ARG A 26 1.49 7.11 -3.23
N ALA A 27 1.25 5.88 -3.67
CA ALA A 27 1.37 5.54 -5.09
C ALA A 27 0.43 6.40 -5.96
N ALA A 28 -0.80 6.64 -5.49
CA ALA A 28 -1.75 7.53 -6.17
C ALA A 28 -1.24 8.97 -6.27
N PHE A 29 -0.55 9.46 -5.23
CA PHE A 29 -0.05 10.83 -5.17
C PHE A 29 1.25 11.03 -5.96
N THR A 30 2.18 10.09 -5.87
CA THR A 30 3.51 10.20 -6.52
C THR A 30 3.51 9.71 -7.97
N GLY A 31 2.53 8.91 -8.36
CA GLY A 31 2.55 8.20 -9.65
C GLY A 31 3.68 7.19 -9.77
N SER A 32 4.31 6.81 -8.65
CA SER A 32 5.40 5.82 -8.62
C SER A 32 4.89 4.50 -8.06
N TYR A 33 5.23 3.40 -8.73
CA TYR A 33 4.93 2.07 -8.22
C TYR A 33 5.83 1.72 -7.01
N GLN A 34 5.37 0.75 -6.22
CA GLN A 34 6.15 0.19 -5.10
C GLN A 34 6.12 -1.33 -5.18
N TRP A 35 7.29 -1.96 -5.08
CA TRP A 35 7.45 -3.41 -4.96
C TRP A 35 8.08 -3.74 -3.62
N ILE A 36 7.36 -4.47 -2.78
CA ILE A 36 7.68 -4.61 -1.37
C ILE A 36 7.85 -6.09 -1.02
N ASP A 37 9.06 -6.44 -0.59
CA ASP A 37 9.31 -7.65 0.19
C ASP A 37 8.98 -7.36 1.66
N CYS A 38 7.89 -7.95 2.16
CA CYS A 38 7.35 -7.66 3.48
C CYS A 38 8.25 -8.16 4.61
N GLU A 39 9.07 -9.18 4.36
CA GLU A 39 10.04 -9.69 5.34
C GLU A 39 11.21 -8.71 5.51
N LYS A 40 11.71 -8.17 4.38
CA LYS A 40 12.88 -7.29 4.37
C LYS A 40 12.55 -5.80 4.57
N PHE A 41 11.28 -5.44 4.70
CA PHE A 41 10.83 -4.06 4.67
C PHE A 41 11.33 -3.18 5.84
N TYR A 42 11.81 -3.77 6.94
CA TYR A 42 12.20 -3.05 8.16
C TYR A 42 13.36 -2.04 7.97
N GLY A 43 14.13 -2.11 6.88
CA GLY A 43 15.26 -1.21 6.60
C GLY A 43 14.90 0.13 5.97
N HIS A 44 13.67 0.33 5.50
CA HIS A 44 13.31 1.52 4.74
C HIS A 44 12.79 2.67 5.63
N CYS A 45 13.16 3.91 5.29
CA CYS A 45 12.67 5.14 5.91
C CYS A 45 11.21 5.44 5.50
N HIS A 46 10.29 4.53 5.82
CA HIS A 46 8.86 4.78 5.67
C HIS A 46 8.22 5.26 6.97
N PRO A 47 7.15 6.07 6.86
CA PRO A 47 6.35 6.47 8.01
C PRO A 47 5.76 5.27 8.78
N PRO A 48 5.46 5.43 10.08
CA PRO A 48 4.95 4.34 10.93
C PRO A 48 3.68 3.67 10.40
N GLU A 49 2.79 4.42 9.73
CA GLU A 49 1.56 3.87 9.17
C GLU A 49 1.81 2.84 8.05
N VAL A 50 2.79 3.08 7.18
CA VAL A 50 3.17 2.11 6.12
C VAL A 50 3.85 0.89 6.71
N LYS A 51 4.72 1.09 7.71
CA LYS A 51 5.34 -0.02 8.44
C LYS A 51 4.27 -0.91 9.07
N LYS A 52 3.26 -0.30 9.69
CA LYS A 52 2.13 -1.03 10.29
C LYS A 52 1.34 -1.81 9.24
N GLU A 53 1.00 -1.20 8.11
CA GLU A 53 0.29 -1.88 7.01
C GLU A 53 1.06 -3.11 6.51
N ILE A 54 2.37 -2.99 6.32
CA ILE A 54 3.20 -4.10 5.82
C ILE A 54 3.40 -5.18 6.87
N CYS A 55 3.62 -4.81 8.13
CA CYS A 55 3.63 -5.76 9.24
C CYS A 55 2.32 -6.56 9.28
N GLN A 56 1.17 -5.92 9.07
CA GLN A 56 -0.12 -6.61 9.01
C GLN A 56 -0.19 -7.58 7.83
N GLN A 57 0.16 -7.14 6.61
CA GLN A 57 0.23 -8.01 5.42
C GLN A 57 1.09 -9.25 5.70
N TYR A 58 2.28 -9.06 6.29
CA TYR A 58 3.18 -10.15 6.66
C TYR A 58 2.57 -11.12 7.68
N LEU A 59 1.92 -10.60 8.73
CA LEU A 59 1.24 -11.44 9.72
C LEU A 59 0.08 -12.24 9.13
N PHE A 60 -0.52 -11.76 8.03
CA PHE A 60 -1.53 -12.50 7.26
C PHE A 60 -0.93 -13.43 6.19
N GLY A 61 0.39 -13.63 6.20
CA GLY A 61 1.09 -14.55 5.31
C GLY A 61 1.44 -13.96 3.94
N ILE A 62 1.24 -12.66 3.72
CA ILE A 62 1.65 -11.98 2.50
C ILE A 62 3.14 -11.63 2.59
N GLN A 63 3.92 -12.13 1.64
CA GLN A 63 5.37 -11.93 1.58
C GLN A 63 5.74 -10.84 0.56
N THR A 64 4.93 -10.64 -0.49
CA THR A 64 5.17 -9.58 -1.48
C THR A 64 3.92 -8.76 -1.73
N VAL A 65 4.09 -7.44 -1.74
CA VAL A 65 3.05 -6.47 -2.11
C VAL A 65 3.56 -5.63 -3.27
N ALA A 66 2.76 -5.52 -4.32
CA ALA A 66 3.00 -4.58 -5.42
C ALA A 66 1.88 -3.54 -5.45
N VAL A 67 2.23 -2.26 -5.52
CA VAL A 67 1.28 -1.14 -5.58
C VAL A 67 1.59 -0.36 -6.84
N ILE A 68 0.69 -0.37 -7.81
CA ILE A 68 0.94 0.15 -9.15
C ILE A 68 -0.11 1.22 -9.48
N PRO A 69 0.29 2.48 -9.68
CA PRO A 69 -0.63 3.52 -10.14
C PRO A 69 -1.00 3.27 -11.61
N VAL A 70 -2.29 3.28 -11.89
CA VAL A 70 -2.85 3.13 -13.24
C VAL A 70 -3.55 4.44 -13.56
N LEU A 71 -2.87 5.33 -14.30
CA LEU A 71 -3.36 6.69 -14.51
C LEU A 71 -4.23 6.78 -15.78
N PRO A 72 -5.40 7.46 -15.72
CA PRO A 72 -5.99 8.19 -14.59
C PRO A 72 -6.93 7.38 -13.68
N GLN A 73 -7.01 6.06 -13.83
CA GLN A 73 -8.02 5.19 -13.23
C GLN A 73 -7.88 5.02 -11.71
N GLY A 74 -6.67 5.07 -11.17
CA GLY A 74 -6.39 4.93 -9.74
C GLY A 74 -5.12 4.14 -9.45
N VAL A 75 -5.22 3.18 -8.54
CA VAL A 75 -4.09 2.34 -8.09
C VAL A 75 -4.56 0.91 -7.94
N VAL A 76 -3.75 -0.03 -8.42
CA VAL A 76 -3.95 -1.46 -8.22
C VAL A 76 -2.94 -1.96 -7.19
N GLN A 77 -3.42 -2.73 -6.21
CA GLN A 77 -2.57 -3.37 -5.22
C GLN A 77 -2.69 -4.90 -5.35
N PHE A 78 -1.54 -5.57 -5.43
CA PHE A 78 -1.41 -7.02 -5.45
C PHE A 78 -0.74 -7.51 -4.16
N GLY A 79 -1.12 -8.71 -3.72
CA GLY A 79 -0.52 -9.40 -2.59
C GLY A 79 -0.23 -10.86 -2.94
N SER A 80 0.93 -11.35 -2.56
CA SER A 80 1.37 -12.74 -2.77
C SER A 80 1.86 -13.34 -1.46
N SER A 81 1.51 -14.60 -1.22
CA SER A 81 2.05 -15.39 -0.10
C SER A 81 3.46 -15.93 -0.34
N LEU A 82 4.03 -15.67 -1.52
CA LEU A 82 5.38 -16.02 -1.90
C LEU A 82 6.21 -14.75 -2.09
N THR A 83 7.50 -14.83 -1.75
CA THR A 83 8.48 -13.79 -2.10
C THR A 83 8.72 -13.78 -3.61
N ILE A 84 8.26 -12.72 -4.28
CA ILE A 84 8.44 -12.52 -5.72
C ILE A 84 9.43 -11.37 -5.94
N MET A 85 10.45 -11.63 -6.76
CA MET A 85 11.41 -10.61 -7.18
C MET A 85 10.69 -9.53 -8.01
N GLU A 86 11.14 -8.28 -7.87
CA GLU A 86 10.61 -7.16 -8.64
C GLU A 86 10.61 -7.45 -10.15
N ASN A 87 9.44 -7.27 -10.76
CA ASN A 87 9.26 -7.43 -12.19
C ASN A 87 8.71 -6.14 -12.80
N VAL A 88 9.58 -5.41 -13.50
CA VAL A 88 9.25 -4.12 -14.13
C VAL A 88 8.36 -4.31 -15.36
N GLU A 89 8.44 -5.44 -16.07
CA GLU A 89 7.55 -5.74 -17.19
C GLU A 89 6.10 -5.86 -16.70
N PHE A 90 5.88 -6.59 -15.60
CA PHE A 90 4.57 -6.70 -14.94
C PHE A 90 4.01 -5.33 -14.52
N VAL A 91 4.87 -4.43 -14.04
CA VAL A 91 4.47 -3.06 -13.68
C VAL A 91 4.04 -2.25 -14.90
N ASN A 92 4.75 -2.42 -16.03
CA ASN A 92 4.48 -1.67 -17.26
C ASN A 92 3.23 -2.16 -18.02
N GLU A 93 2.74 -3.37 -17.71
CA GLU A 93 1.51 -3.93 -18.28
C GLU A 93 0.23 -3.49 -17.54
N ALA A 94 0.37 -2.81 -16.39
CA ALA A 94 -0.73 -2.42 -15.51
C ALA A 94 -1.50 -1.18 -15.98
#